data_AF-A0A497G653-F1
#
_entry.id   AF-A0A497G653-F1
#
_cell.length_a   1.000
_cell.length_b   1.000
_cell.length_c   1.000
_cell.angle_alpha   90.00
_cell.angle_beta   90.00
_cell.angle_gamma   90.00
#
_symmetry.space_group_name_H-M   'P 1'
#
loop_
_entity.id
_entity.type
_entity.pdbx_description
1 polymer ?
#
loop_
_entity_poly.entity_id
_entity_poly.type
_entity_poly.pdbx_seq_one_letter_code
_entity_poly.pdbx_strand_id
1 'polypeptide(L)' 'EEVVNVEVGERVGVPRLYWSCGGCKFRRRGLENLCDNALFTEYSVDGGYAEYVIAGSSFTHPIPSVYEDEEEAPRSVAEL' A
#
# COMPACT_ATOMS: atom_id res chain seq x y z
N GLU A 1 -10.19 -10.56 -3.81
CA GLU A 1 -8.98 -11.40 -3.83
C GLU A 1 -8.92 -12.12 -2.48
N GLU A 2 -8.35 -13.32 -2.42
CA GLU A 2 -8.13 -14.00 -1.14
C GLU A 2 -6.94 -13.35 -0.42
N VAL A 3 -7.07 -13.04 0.87
CA VAL A 3 -6.02 -12.40 1.67
C VAL A 3 -5.17 -13.51 2.30
N VAL A 4 -3.88 -13.55 1.96
CA VAL A 4 -2.95 -14.61 2.42
C VAL A 4 -1.71 -14.06 3.14
N ASN A 5 -1.55 -12.74 3.20
CA ASN A 5 -0.32 -12.07 3.63
C ASN A 5 -0.49 -11.08 4.77
N VAL A 6 -1.68 -10.99 5.36
CA VAL A 6 -2.02 -10.13 6.50
C VAL A 6 -3.00 -10.87 7.41
N GLU A 7 -2.84 -10.74 8.73
CA GLU A 7 -3.76 -11.30 9.72
C GLU A 7 -4.50 -10.21 10.52
N VAL A 8 -5.66 -10.56 11.09
CA VAL A 8 -6.43 -9.64 11.94
C VAL A 8 -5.62 -9.29 13.19
N GLY A 9 -5.44 -7.99 13.44
CA GLY A 9 -4.65 -7.46 14.56
C GLY A 9 -3.20 -7.10 14.18
N GLU A 10 -2.77 -7.40 12.96
CA GLU A 10 -1.47 -6.99 12.45
C GLU A 10 -1.43 -5.49 12.15
N ARG A 11 -0.32 -4.83 12.52
CA ARG A 11 -0.06 -3.43 12.17
C ARG A 11 0.50 -3.39 10.75
N VAL A 12 -0.19 -2.68 9.86
CA VAL A 12 0.20 -2.55 8.46
C VAL A 12 0.19 -1.09 8.01
N GLY A 13 1.16 -0.73 7.19
CA GLY A 13 1.19 0.53 6.45
C GLY A 13 0.42 0.41 5.14
N VAL A 14 -0.27 1.48 4.77
CA VAL A 14 -0.95 1.61 3.47
C VAL A 14 -0.17 2.63 2.65
N PRO A 15 0.57 2.20 1.62
CA PRO A 15 1.37 3.12 0.84
C PRO A 15 0.53 3.91 -0.16
N ARG A 16 1.19 4.85 -0.83
CA ARG A 16 0.55 5.66 -1.87
C ARG A 16 0.09 4.82 -3.05
N LEU A 17 0.83 3.77 -3.43
CA LEU A 17 0.44 2.87 -4.52
C LEU A 17 -0.63 1.88 -4.03
N TYR A 18 -1.87 2.06 -4.47
CA TYR A 18 -3.00 1.21 -4.08
C TYR A 18 -3.09 -0.07 -4.92
N TRP A 19 -2.81 0.04 -6.22
CA TRP A 19 -2.91 -1.08 -7.15
C TRP A 19 -2.09 -0.87 -8.43
N SER A 20 -1.66 -1.97 -9.06
CA SER A 20 -1.06 -1.97 -10.39
C SER A 20 -1.50 -3.19 -11.22
N CYS A 21 -1.36 -3.13 -12.54
CA CYS A 21 -1.96 -4.10 -13.48
C CYS A 21 -1.37 -5.53 -13.48
N GLY A 22 -0.44 -5.87 -12.60
CA GLY A 22 0.08 -7.23 -12.46
C GLY A 22 1.06 -7.71 -13.54
N GLY A 23 1.04 -7.16 -14.76
CA GLY A 23 1.73 -7.79 -15.90
C GLY A 23 2.47 -6.88 -16.90
N CYS A 24 2.50 -5.57 -16.70
CA CYS A 24 3.14 -4.64 -17.65
C CYS A 24 4.69 -4.66 -17.59
N LYS A 25 5.32 -3.98 -18.54
CA LYS A 25 6.79 -3.82 -18.63
C LYS A 25 7.42 -3.22 -17.37
N PHE A 26 6.68 -2.37 -16.65
CA PHE A 26 7.17 -1.71 -15.45
C PHE A 26 7.16 -2.67 -14.26
N ARG A 27 6.05 -3.40 -14.03
CA ARG A 27 5.96 -4.40 -12.96
C ARG A 27 6.97 -5.53 -13.13
N ARG A 28 7.20 -6.00 -14.37
CA ARG A 28 8.25 -7.01 -14.66
C ARG A 28 9.66 -6.53 -14.30
N ARG A 29 9.86 -5.23 -14.12
CA ARG A 29 11.13 -4.60 -13.72
C ARG A 29 11.14 -4.16 -12.26
N GLY A 30 10.10 -4.47 -11.48
CA GLY A 30 9.94 -3.98 -10.10
C GLY A 30 9.66 -2.48 -10.00
N LEU A 31 9.10 -1.88 -11.06
CA LEU A 31 8.79 -0.44 -11.14
C LEU A 31 7.28 -0.21 -11.24
N GLU A 32 6.49 -0.97 -10.49
CA GLU A 32 5.04 -0.98 -10.54
C GLU A 32 4.35 0.37 -10.28
N ASN A 33 5.02 1.26 -9.55
CA ASN A 33 4.62 2.67 -9.40
C ASN A 33 4.54 3.44 -10.73
N LEU A 34 5.25 2.98 -11.77
CA LEU A 34 5.21 3.54 -13.12
C LEU A 34 4.17 2.87 -14.02
N CYS A 35 3.32 1.99 -13.48
CA CYS A 35 2.26 1.37 -14.25
C CYS A 35 1.31 2.43 -14.82
N ASP A 36 1.05 2.37 -16.13
CA ASP A 36 0.13 3.29 -16.81
C ASP A 36 -1.32 3.20 -16.27
N ASN A 37 -1.66 2.12 -15.57
CA ASN A 37 -2.96 1.89 -14.92
C ASN A 37 -2.86 1.88 -13.39
N ALA A 38 -1.80 2.45 -12.80
CA ALA A 38 -1.66 2.52 -11.35
C ALA A 38 -2.82 3.30 -10.73
N LEU A 39 -3.32 2.81 -9.60
CA LEU A 39 -4.26 3.53 -8.74
C LEU A 39 -3.52 3.95 -7.49
N PHE A 40 -3.81 5.16 -7.00
CA PHE A 40 -3.14 5.73 -5.84
C PHE A 40 -4.14 6.06 -4.73
N THR A 41 -3.80 5.68 -3.50
CA THR A 41 -4.52 6.03 -2.27
C THR A 41 -4.57 7.56 -2.13
N GLU A 42 -5.71 8.12 -1.72
CA GLU A 42 -5.97 9.58 -1.61
C GLU A 42 -5.97 10.36 -2.94
N TYR A 43 -5.96 9.68 -4.08
CA TYR A 43 -5.99 10.34 -5.39
C TYR A 43 -6.96 9.66 -6.36
N SER A 44 -6.74 8.38 -6.62
CA SER A 44 -7.61 7.57 -7.49
C SER A 44 -8.70 6.86 -6.69
N VAL A 45 -8.43 6.60 -5.41
CA VAL A 45 -9.32 5.93 -4.46
C VAL A 45 -9.28 6.65 -3.12
N ASP A 46 -10.29 6.43 -2.29
CA ASP A 46 -10.34 6.95 -0.92
C ASP A 46 -9.11 6.50 -0.12
N GLY A 47 -8.72 7.31 0.87
CA GLY A 47 -7.51 7.06 1.65
C GLY A 47 -7.66 7.29 3.14
N GLY A 48 -6.52 7.51 3.81
CA GLY A 48 -6.37 7.35 5.26
C GLY A 48 -6.91 8.51 6.10
N TYR A 49 -7.38 9.59 5.49
CA TYR A 49 -8.00 10.70 6.22
C TYR A 49 -9.46 10.39 6.62
N ALA A 50 -9.63 9.25 7.30
CA ALA A 50 -10.86 8.67 7.80
C ALA A 50 -10.53 7.69 8.94
N GLU A 51 -11.53 7.28 9.73
CA GLU A 51 -11.34 6.28 10.80
C GLU A 51 -11.01 4.88 10.24
N TYR A 52 -11.40 4.60 8.99
CA TYR A 52 -11.19 3.34 8.30
C TYR A 52 -10.90 3.56 6.82
N VAL A 53 -10.08 2.68 6.24
CA VAL A 53 -9.75 2.68 4.81
C VAL A 53 -9.75 1.25 4.27
N ILE A 54 -10.11 1.09 2.99
CA ILE A 54 -9.96 -0.18 2.29
C ILE A 54 -8.59 -0.18 1.62
N ALA A 55 -7.79 -1.21 1.86
CA ALA A 55 -6.47 -1.38 1.24
C ALA A 55 -6.35 -2.76 0.58
N GLY A 56 -5.64 -2.83 -0.54
CA GLY A 56 -5.29 -4.11 -1.15
C GLY A 56 -4.17 -4.78 -0.37
N SER A 57 -4.39 -5.99 0.16
CA SER A 57 -3.40 -6.67 1.02
C SER A 57 -2.05 -6.86 0.34
N SER A 58 -2.02 -7.06 -0.98
CA SER A 58 -0.80 -7.19 -1.78
C SER A 58 0.06 -5.91 -1.84
N PHE A 59 -0.50 -4.76 -1.46
CA PHE A 59 0.18 -3.46 -1.44
C PHE A 59 0.39 -2.93 -0.02
N THR A 60 -0.12 -3.60 1.02
CA THR A 60 0.19 -3.24 2.41
C THR A 60 1.51 -3.86 2.85
N HIS A 61 2.25 -3.18 3.72
CA HIS A 61 3.48 -3.70 4.33
C HIS A 61 3.34 -3.81 5.85
N PRO A 62 3.97 -4.80 6.49
CA PRO A 62 3.95 -4.92 7.94
C PRO A 62 4.74 -3.75 8.56
N ILE A 63 4.24 -3.21 9.67
CA ILE A 63 4.93 -2.19 10.45
C ILE A 63 5.80 -2.90 11.50
N PRO A 64 7.14 -2.83 11.41
CA PRO A 64 8.01 -3.40 12.44
C PRO A 64 7.70 -2.83 13.83
N SER A 65 7.72 -3.68 14.86
CA SER A 65 7.39 -3.28 16.23
C SER A 65 8.29 -2.20 16.83
N VAL A 66 9.44 -1.94 16.22
CA VAL A 66 10.38 -0.89 16.63
C VAL A 66 9.90 0.52 16.27
N TYR A 67 8.94 0.64 15.35
CA TYR A 67 8.42 1.93 14.91
C TYR A 67 7.05 2.20 15.53
N GLU A 68 6.89 3.43 16.03
CA GLU A 68 5.59 3.96 16.40
C GLU A 68 4.80 4.39 15.16
N ASP A 69 3.46 4.48 15.28
CA ASP A 69 2.60 4.82 14.15
C ASP A 69 2.93 6.22 13.57
N GLU A 70 3.32 7.16 14.44
CA GLU A 70 3.71 8.53 14.04
C GLU A 70 5.01 8.57 13.21
N GLU A 71 5.92 7.62 13.45
CA GLU A 71 7.15 7.49 12.69
C GLU A 71 6.93 6.79 11.35
N GLU A 72 6.03 5.79 11.34
CA GLU A 72 5.75 4.99 10.15
C GLU A 72 4.83 5.69 9.15
N ALA A 73 3.85 6.46 9.62
CA ALA A 73 2.91 7.17 8.74
C ALA A 73 3.60 8.00 7.63
N PRO A 74 4.61 8.85 7.91
CA PRO A 74 5.32 9.58 6.86
C PRO A 74 6.23 8.69 5.98
N ARG A 75 6.61 7.49 6.44
CA ARG A 75 7.41 6.54 5.64
C ARG A 75 6.56 5.82 4.61
N SER A 76 5.38 5.35 5.02
CA SER A 76 4.43 4.64 4.16
C SER A 76 4.03 5.46 2.91
N VAL A 77 3.92 6.79 3.03
CA VAL A 77 3.65 7.65 1.86
C VAL A 77 4.85 7.85 0.94
N ALA A 78 6.07 7.65 1.45
CA ALA A 78 7.33 7.81 0.72
C ALA A 78 7.82 6.50 0.07
N GLU A 79 7.36 5.35 0.56
CA GLU A 79 7.62 4.05 -0.05
C GLU A 79 6.80 3.85 -1.33
N LEU A 80 7.50 3.47 -2.41
CA LEU A 80 6.98 3.16 -3.73
C LEU A 80 7.14 1.69 -4.05
#